data_AF-A0A7J6C8H2-F1
#
_entry.id   AF-A0A7J6C8H2-F1
#
_cell.length_a   1.000
_cell.length_b   1.000
_cell.length_c   1.000
_cell.angle_alpha   90.00
_cell.angle_beta   90.00
_cell.angle_gamma   90.00
#
_symmetry.space_group_name_H-M   'P 1'
#
loop_
_entity.id
_entity.type
_entity.pdbx_description
1 polymer ?
#
loop_
_entity_poly.entity_id
_entity_poly.type
_entity_poly.pdbx_seq_one_letter_code
_entity_poly.pdbx_strand_id
1 'polypeptide(L)'
;MMDKIIFTSVEPSLHSKVMKPQRTRMRAVSAMVFLALCALLVIIYQAVQQELNIRNMNKRITVSSQQVKLKEDGILAAKTKVEELNKQLNPLITQRDQLKKQKDDIKKGNANSEKELGTCQAEKGKLEKQKNEAKDSLQKLKDDQEAERKKSEEEIEGLKQQVLERDLKICKFVDITLDEPKKLCAGTI
;
A
#
# COMPACT_ATOMS: atom_id res chain seq x y z
N MET A 1 -4.60 -92.80 -19.50
CA MET A 1 -4.64 -93.55 -18.22
C MET A 1 -6.10 -93.90 -18.00
N MET A 2 -6.61 -95.00 -18.57
CA MET A 2 -6.51 -96.39 -18.04
C MET A 2 -6.97 -96.44 -16.58
N ASP A 3 -7.93 -97.23 -16.14
CA ASP A 3 -8.91 -98.13 -16.75
C ASP A 3 -9.88 -98.53 -15.59
N LYS A 4 -11.12 -98.88 -15.96
CA LYS A 4 -12.07 -99.88 -15.40
C LYS A 4 -11.95 -100.33 -13.91
N ILE A 5 -13.03 -100.64 -13.20
CA ILE A 5 -14.01 -101.72 -13.47
C ILE A 5 -15.32 -101.44 -12.71
N ILE A 6 -16.44 -101.69 -13.40
CA ILE A 6 -17.81 -101.84 -12.89
C ILE A 6 -18.00 -103.29 -12.43
N PHE A 7 -18.64 -103.56 -11.28
CA PHE A 7 -19.68 -104.60 -11.20
C PHE A 7 -20.52 -104.52 -9.92
N THR A 8 -21.80 -104.79 -10.12
CA THR A 8 -22.96 -104.70 -9.26
C THR A 8 -23.19 -105.92 -8.38
N SER A 9 -24.04 -105.72 -7.36
CA SER A 9 -25.01 -106.68 -6.79
C SER A 9 -24.50 -107.63 -5.70
N VAL A 10 -25.14 -107.57 -4.53
CA VAL A 10 -26.10 -108.58 -4.07
C VAL A 10 -26.51 -108.20 -2.63
N GLU A 11 -27.77 -107.84 -2.47
CA GLU A 11 -28.49 -107.93 -1.20
C GLU A 11 -28.82 -109.42 -0.94
N PRO A 12 -28.76 -109.87 0.31
CA PRO A 12 -29.99 -110.45 0.83
C PRO A 12 -30.30 -109.99 2.25
N SER A 13 -31.60 -109.98 2.47
CA SER A 13 -32.35 -109.58 3.64
C SER A 13 -32.28 -110.57 4.81
N LEU A 14 -32.86 -110.09 5.92
CA LEU A 14 -33.49 -110.81 7.03
C LEU A 14 -32.67 -111.18 8.29
N HIS A 15 -33.03 -110.44 9.34
CA HIS A 15 -33.38 -110.87 10.70
C HIS A 15 -32.29 -111.11 11.76
N SER A 16 -32.30 -110.18 12.73
CA SER A 16 -32.50 -110.45 14.17
C SER A 16 -31.39 -111.17 14.95
N LYS A 17 -30.67 -110.40 15.79
CA LYS A 17 -30.45 -110.62 17.24
C LYS A 17 -29.50 -109.53 17.79
N VAL A 18 -30.02 -108.51 18.47
CA VAL A 18 -30.06 -108.37 19.95
C VAL A 18 -28.68 -108.38 20.63
N MET A 19 -28.28 -107.16 21.02
CA MET A 19 -27.54 -106.72 22.22
C MET A 19 -26.21 -107.38 22.65
N LYS A 20 -25.14 -106.55 22.62
CA LYS A 20 -24.10 -106.45 23.67
C LYS A 20 -23.93 -104.96 24.05
N PRO A 21 -24.48 -104.46 25.17
CA PRO A 21 -24.67 -103.01 25.36
C PRO A 21 -23.70 -102.29 26.31
N GLN A 22 -22.64 -102.89 26.87
CA GLN A 22 -21.87 -102.20 27.94
C GLN A 22 -20.44 -101.72 27.62
N ARG A 23 -19.60 -102.43 26.87
CA ARG A 23 -18.18 -102.05 26.71
C ARG A 23 -17.92 -100.90 25.72
N THR A 24 -18.71 -100.81 24.65
CA THR A 24 -18.61 -99.71 23.66
C THR A 24 -19.19 -98.40 24.20
N ARG A 25 -20.20 -98.47 25.08
CA ARG A 25 -20.76 -97.29 25.76
C ARG A 25 -19.72 -96.61 26.67
N MET A 26 -18.95 -97.36 27.48
CA MET A 26 -17.91 -96.75 28.33
C MET A 26 -16.79 -96.09 27.52
N ARG A 27 -16.36 -96.69 26.40
CA ARG A 27 -15.35 -96.10 25.51
C ARG A 27 -15.86 -94.87 24.76
N ALA A 28 -17.12 -94.88 24.31
CA ALA A 28 -17.76 -93.73 23.70
C ALA A 28 -17.95 -92.56 24.70
N VAL A 29 -18.30 -92.86 25.95
CA VAL A 29 -18.38 -91.86 27.03
C VAL A 29 -17.01 -91.24 27.31
N SER A 30 -15.95 -92.05 27.38
CA SER A 30 -14.58 -91.55 27.57
C SER A 30 -14.12 -90.66 26.41
N ALA A 31 -14.41 -91.04 25.16
CA ALA A 31 -14.09 -90.23 23.99
C ALA A 31 -14.87 -88.90 23.96
N MET A 32 -16.16 -88.91 24.35
CA MET A 32 -16.98 -87.70 24.46
C MET A 32 -16.47 -86.73 25.52
N VAL A 33 -16.05 -87.25 26.69
CA VAL A 33 -15.46 -86.44 27.76
C VAL A 33 -14.13 -85.82 27.31
N PHE A 34 -13.29 -86.58 26.59
CA PHE A 34 -12.04 -86.06 26.05
C PHE A 34 -12.27 -84.97 25.00
N LEU A 35 -13.22 -85.18 24.07
CA LEU A 35 -13.60 -84.17 23.07
C LEU A 35 -14.17 -82.90 23.73
N ALA A 36 -14.97 -83.04 24.80
CA ALA A 36 -15.47 -81.91 25.55
C ALA A 36 -14.35 -81.10 26.24
N LEU A 37 -13.35 -81.78 26.82
CA LEU A 37 -12.17 -81.13 27.39
C LEU A 37 -11.34 -80.40 26.32
N CYS A 38 -11.13 -81.02 25.15
CA CYS A 38 -10.44 -80.37 24.03
C CYS A 38 -11.20 -79.13 23.54
N ALA A 39 -12.54 -79.20 23.43
CA ALA A 39 -13.35 -78.05 23.04
C ALA A 39 -13.23 -76.88 24.03
N LEU A 40 -13.24 -77.16 25.35
CA LEU A 40 -13.05 -76.13 26.37
C LEU A 40 -11.66 -75.49 26.31
N LEU A 41 -10.60 -76.26 26.06
CA LEU A 41 -9.24 -75.73 25.90
C LEU A 41 -9.13 -74.80 24.69
N VAL A 42 -9.77 -75.13 23.57
CA VAL A 42 -9.80 -74.27 22.38
C VAL A 42 -10.53 -72.96 22.68
N ILE A 43 -11.65 -73.00 23.41
CA ILE A 43 -12.39 -71.78 23.81
C ILE A 43 -11.54 -70.90 24.73
N ILE A 44 -10.85 -71.49 25.72
CA ILE A 44 -9.95 -70.75 26.62
C ILE A 44 -8.80 -70.12 25.83
N TYR A 45 -8.19 -70.86 24.90
CA TYR A 45 -7.10 -70.33 24.06
C TYR A 45 -7.58 -69.16 23.19
N GLN A 46 -8.75 -69.28 22.56
CA GLN A 46 -9.35 -68.21 21.78
C GLN A 46 -9.65 -66.97 22.64
N ALA A 47 -10.19 -67.16 23.85
CA ALA A 47 -10.45 -66.07 24.79
C ALA A 47 -9.16 -65.34 25.21
N VAL A 48 -8.08 -66.08 25.50
CA VAL A 48 -6.77 -65.50 25.83
C VAL A 48 -6.20 -64.72 24.64
N GLN A 49 -6.33 -65.25 23.42
CA GLN A 49 -5.87 -64.55 22.21
C GLN A 49 -6.65 -63.25 21.95
N GLN A 50 -7.97 -63.27 22.15
CA GLN A 50 -8.81 -62.08 22.04
C GLN A 50 -8.43 -61.04 23.09
N GLU A 51 -8.19 -61.45 24.33
CA GLU A 51 -7.81 -60.54 25.41
C GLU A 51 -6.42 -59.90 25.16
N LEU A 52 -5.45 -60.68 24.68
CA LEU A 52 -4.14 -60.14 24.29
C LEU A 52 -4.23 -59.15 23.13
N ASN A 53 -5.05 -59.44 22.11
CA ASN A 53 -5.29 -58.52 21.01
C ASN A 53 -5.99 -57.23 21.46
N ILE A 54 -6.98 -57.32 22.36
CA ILE A 54 -7.65 -56.16 22.95
C ILE A 54 -6.67 -55.32 23.76
N ARG A 55 -5.82 -55.93 24.58
CA ARG A 55 -4.79 -55.20 25.35
C ARG A 55 -3.78 -54.50 24.44
N ASN A 56 -3.35 -55.15 23.36
CA ASN A 56 -2.44 -54.54 22.39
C ASN A 56 -3.11 -53.37 21.63
N MET A 57 -4.37 -53.55 21.22
CA MET A 57 -5.18 -52.50 20.60
C MET A 57 -5.37 -51.30 21.54
N ASN A 58 -5.70 -51.53 22.82
CA ASN A 58 -5.83 -50.46 23.80
C ASN A 58 -4.53 -49.69 24.00
N LYS A 59 -3.38 -50.37 24.09
CA LYS A 59 -2.07 -49.69 24.16
C LYS A 59 -1.82 -48.80 22.94
N ARG A 60 -2.12 -49.28 21.72
CA ARG A 60 -2.00 -48.48 20.49
C ARG A 60 -2.97 -47.30 20.47
N ILE A 61 -4.21 -47.48 20.94
CA ILE A 61 -5.21 -46.41 21.04
C ILE A 61 -4.74 -45.32 22.00
N THR A 62 -4.19 -45.68 23.16
CA THR A 62 -3.68 -44.69 24.12
C THR A 62 -2.51 -43.89 23.55
N VAL A 63 -1.53 -44.57 22.93
CA VAL A 63 -0.38 -43.90 22.30
C VAL A 63 -0.83 -43.02 21.12
N SER A 64 -1.73 -43.52 20.28
CA SER A 64 -2.29 -42.74 19.16
C SER A 64 -3.11 -41.55 19.66
N SER A 65 -3.86 -41.69 20.75
CA SER A 65 -4.64 -40.60 21.35
C SER A 65 -3.73 -39.49 21.89
N GLN A 66 -2.63 -39.84 22.54
CA GLN A 66 -1.62 -38.86 22.97
C GLN A 66 -0.96 -38.16 21.78
N GLN A 67 -0.62 -38.90 20.72
CA GLN A 67 -0.03 -38.31 19.52
C GLN A 67 -1.01 -37.37 18.80
N VAL A 68 -2.29 -37.72 18.75
CA VAL A 68 -3.35 -36.85 18.19
C VAL A 68 -3.49 -35.60 19.04
N LYS A 69 -3.54 -35.71 20.38
CA LYS A 69 -3.61 -34.54 21.27
C LYS A 69 -2.43 -33.59 21.08
N LEU A 70 -1.20 -34.11 20.99
CA LEU A 70 -0.01 -33.29 20.72
C LEU A 70 -0.09 -32.57 19.37
N LYS A 71 -0.61 -33.24 18.34
CA LYS A 71 -0.84 -32.61 17.02
C LYS A 71 -1.97 -31.58 17.07
N GLU A 72 -3.06 -31.86 17.79
CA GLU A 72 -4.18 -30.92 18.00
C GLU A 72 -3.73 -29.68 18.76
N ASP A 73 -2.97 -29.84 19.85
CA ASP A 73 -2.38 -28.73 20.61
C ASP A 73 -1.41 -27.92 19.74
N GLY A 74 -0.60 -28.60 18.92
CA GLY A 74 0.27 -27.95 17.93
C GLY A 74 -0.50 -27.17 16.87
N ILE A 75 -1.62 -27.71 16.36
CA ILE A 75 -2.50 -27.04 15.40
C ILE A 75 -3.20 -25.86 16.05
N LEU A 76 -3.69 -25.99 17.29
CA LEU A 76 -4.30 -24.90 18.04
C LEU A 76 -3.30 -23.77 18.28
N ALA A 77 -2.08 -24.08 18.70
CA ALA A 77 -1.01 -23.09 18.88
C ALA A 77 -0.60 -22.42 17.55
N ALA A 78 -0.58 -23.16 16.44
CA ALA A 78 -0.36 -22.57 15.13
C ALA A 78 -1.53 -21.66 14.70
N LYS A 79 -2.77 -22.08 14.95
CA LYS A 79 -3.98 -21.31 14.64
C LYS A 79 -4.04 -20.00 15.42
N THR A 80 -3.72 -20.02 16.71
CA THR A 80 -3.67 -18.79 17.53
C THR A 80 -2.56 -17.84 17.06
N LYS A 81 -1.38 -18.36 16.69
CA LYS A 81 -0.32 -17.54 16.09
C LYS A 81 -0.73 -16.92 14.76
N VAL A 82 -1.41 -17.67 13.89
CA VAL A 82 -1.92 -17.14 12.61
C VAL A 82 -2.97 -16.07 12.86
N GLU A 83 -3.88 -16.28 13.81
CA GLU A 83 -4.90 -15.29 14.16
C GLU A 83 -4.29 -14.00 14.72
N GLU A 84 -3.28 -14.11 15.59
CA GLU A 84 -2.53 -12.98 16.13
C GLU A 84 -1.78 -12.21 15.04
N LEU A 85 -1.08 -12.93 14.15
CA LEU A 85 -0.43 -12.30 12.99
C LEU A 85 -1.45 -11.61 12.08
N ASN A 86 -2.62 -12.19 11.87
CA ASN A 86 -3.67 -11.59 11.05
C ASN A 86 -4.26 -10.33 11.72
N LYS A 87 -4.40 -10.33 13.06
CA LYS A 87 -4.77 -9.14 13.85
C LYS A 87 -3.72 -8.03 13.75
N GLN A 88 -2.44 -8.36 13.63
CA GLN A 88 -1.36 -7.38 13.42
C GLN A 88 -1.23 -6.94 11.96
N LEU A 89 -1.57 -7.81 11.00
CA LEU A 89 -1.47 -7.51 9.57
C LEU A 89 -2.51 -6.48 9.11
N ASN A 90 -3.75 -6.61 9.57
CA ASN A 90 -4.84 -5.68 9.24
C ASN A 90 -4.52 -4.20 9.55
N PRO A 91 -4.06 -3.83 10.76
CA PRO A 91 -3.67 -2.45 11.05
C PRO A 91 -2.43 -2.00 10.28
N LEU A 92 -1.48 -2.89 9.98
CA LEU A 92 -0.34 -2.55 9.13
C LEU A 92 -0.75 -2.28 7.68
N ILE A 93 -1.72 -3.03 7.15
CA ILE A 93 -2.27 -2.77 5.81
C ILE A 93 -2.99 -1.43 5.77
N THR A 94 -3.81 -1.10 6.78
CA THR A 94 -4.49 0.20 6.84
C THR A 94 -3.51 1.35 7.03
N GLN A 95 -2.49 1.20 7.88
CA GLN A 95 -1.42 2.19 8.03
C GLN A 95 -0.65 2.38 6.73
N ARG A 96 -0.32 1.30 6.01
CA ARG A 96 0.35 1.39 4.71
C ARG A 96 -0.50 2.14 3.69
N ASP A 97 -1.81 1.89 3.65
CA ASP A 97 -2.71 2.59 2.72
C ASP A 97 -2.89 4.06 3.09
N GLN A 98 -2.93 4.40 4.39
CA GLN A 98 -2.90 5.78 4.85
C GLN A 98 -1.59 6.48 4.48
N LEU A 99 -0.44 5.84 4.72
CA LEU A 99 0.87 6.37 4.34
C LEU A 99 0.96 6.59 2.82
N LYS A 100 0.40 5.68 2.03
CA LYS A 100 0.39 5.81 0.58
C LYS A 100 -0.44 7.01 0.12
N LYS A 101 -1.63 7.23 0.70
CA LYS A 101 -2.44 8.42 0.45
C LYS A 101 -1.71 9.70 0.85
N GLN A 102 -1.15 9.75 2.06
CA GLN A 102 -0.36 10.90 2.52
C GLN A 102 0.83 11.19 1.60
N LYS A 103 1.52 10.16 1.11
CA LYS A 103 2.62 10.32 0.16
C LYS A 103 2.16 10.93 -1.16
N ASP A 104 1.03 10.47 -1.70
CA ASP A 104 0.46 10.99 -2.94
C ASP A 104 -0.02 12.44 -2.77
N ASP A 105 -0.64 12.77 -1.63
CA ASP A 105 -1.07 14.13 -1.28
C ASP A 105 0.13 15.08 -1.12
N ILE A 106 1.18 14.67 -0.41
CA ILE A 106 2.43 15.45 -0.28
C ILE A 106 3.07 15.66 -1.65
N LYS A 107 3.12 14.62 -2.49
CA LYS A 107 3.70 14.74 -3.84
C LYS A 107 2.92 15.72 -4.71
N LYS A 108 1.59 15.69 -4.64
CA LYS A 108 0.70 16.63 -5.33
C LYS A 108 0.87 18.06 -4.80
N GLY A 109 0.92 18.22 -3.48
CA GLY A 109 1.18 19.51 -2.82
C GLY A 109 2.52 20.10 -3.24
N ASN A 110 3.59 19.30 -3.22
CA ASN A 110 4.93 19.74 -3.62
C ASN A 110 4.99 20.15 -5.09
N ALA A 111 4.34 19.39 -5.98
CA ALA A 111 4.26 19.75 -7.40
C ALA A 111 3.49 21.06 -7.66
N ASN A 112 2.48 21.36 -6.84
CA ASN A 112 1.76 22.64 -6.91
C ASN A 112 2.62 23.79 -6.38
N SER A 113 3.28 23.61 -5.23
CA SER A 113 4.20 24.62 -4.68
C SER A 113 5.37 24.91 -5.61
N GLU A 114 5.90 23.90 -6.29
CA GLU A 114 6.98 24.09 -7.28
C GLU A 114 6.50 24.91 -8.49
N LYS A 115 5.26 24.70 -8.95
CA LYS A 115 4.66 25.54 -10.00
C LYS A 115 4.46 26.98 -9.52
N GLU A 116 3.93 27.17 -8.31
CA GLU A 116 3.71 28.49 -7.72
C GLU A 116 5.03 29.26 -7.51
N LEU A 117 6.09 28.57 -7.08
CA LEU A 117 7.42 29.14 -6.98
C LEU A 117 7.98 29.52 -8.36
N GLY A 118 7.80 28.67 -9.37
CA GLY A 118 8.17 28.96 -10.75
C GLY A 118 7.46 30.19 -11.31
N THR A 119 6.15 30.34 -11.06
CA THR A 119 5.39 31.53 -11.47
C THR A 119 5.84 32.78 -10.71
N CYS A 120 6.06 32.68 -9.40
CA CYS A 120 6.54 33.80 -8.58
C CYS A 120 7.92 34.29 -9.04
N GLN A 121 8.84 33.37 -9.38
CA GLN A 121 10.15 33.74 -9.91
C GLN A 121 10.06 34.42 -11.28
N ALA A 122 9.18 33.93 -12.17
CA ALA A 122 8.93 34.54 -13.46
C ALA A 122 8.32 35.94 -13.33
N GLU A 123 7.37 36.13 -12.41
CA GLU A 123 6.78 37.44 -12.10
C GLU A 123 7.80 38.40 -11.52
N LYS A 124 8.64 37.95 -10.58
CA LYS A 124 9.75 38.74 -10.06
C LYS A 124 10.68 39.22 -11.18
N GLY A 125 11.04 38.34 -12.10
CA GLY A 125 11.86 38.69 -13.26
C GLY A 125 11.20 39.71 -14.19
N LYS A 126 9.89 39.62 -14.42
CA LYS A 126 9.13 40.63 -15.18
C LYS A 126 9.10 41.98 -14.47
N LEU A 127 8.88 41.97 -13.16
CA LEU A 127 8.77 43.18 -12.36
C LEU A 127 10.12 43.91 -12.23
N GLU A 128 11.23 43.16 -12.12
CA GLU A 128 12.57 43.76 -12.19
C GLU A 128 12.88 44.38 -13.56
N LYS A 129 12.49 43.72 -14.66
CA LYS A 129 12.62 44.31 -16.00
C LYS A 129 11.82 45.60 -16.14
N GLN A 130 10.54 45.59 -15.77
CA GLN A 130 9.69 46.79 -15.80
C GLN A 130 10.24 47.91 -14.92
N LYS A 131 10.77 47.57 -13.74
CA LYS A 131 11.40 48.55 -12.85
C LYS A 131 12.63 49.20 -13.50
N ASN A 132 13.46 48.41 -14.17
CA ASN A 132 14.65 48.94 -14.86
C ASN A 132 14.24 49.80 -16.07
N GLU A 133 13.28 49.34 -16.88
CA GLU A 133 12.74 50.12 -18.00
C GLU A 133 12.10 51.45 -17.55
N ALA A 134 11.35 51.41 -16.45
CA ALA A 134 10.77 52.62 -15.86
C ALA A 134 11.85 53.57 -15.32
N LYS A 135 12.91 53.03 -14.71
CA LYS A 135 14.05 53.82 -14.23
C LYS A 135 14.81 54.48 -15.39
N ASP A 136 15.05 53.73 -16.47
CA ASP A 136 15.74 54.24 -17.67
C ASP A 136 14.89 55.31 -18.37
N SER A 137 13.58 55.09 -18.47
CA SER A 137 12.64 56.08 -19.04
C SER A 137 12.55 57.34 -18.19
N LEU A 138 12.54 57.19 -16.86
CA LEU A 138 12.56 58.33 -15.94
C LEU A 138 13.86 59.12 -16.03
N GLN A 139 15.00 58.45 -16.22
CA GLN A 139 16.28 59.12 -16.40
C GLN A 139 16.30 59.91 -17.71
N LYS A 140 15.88 59.30 -18.83
CA LYS A 140 15.75 60.01 -20.11
C LYS A 140 14.84 61.23 -20.01
N LEU A 141 13.68 61.09 -19.36
CA LEU A 141 12.75 62.21 -19.21
C LEU A 141 13.36 63.37 -18.41
N LYS A 142 14.17 63.07 -17.38
CA LYS A 142 14.89 64.11 -16.62
C LYS A 142 15.95 64.79 -17.48
N ASP A 143 16.72 64.01 -18.23
CA ASP A 143 17.77 64.53 -19.11
C ASP A 143 17.16 65.43 -20.22
N ASP A 144 16.05 64.98 -20.82
CA ASP A 144 15.28 65.74 -21.83
C ASP A 144 14.71 67.03 -21.24
N GLN A 145 14.11 66.96 -20.04
CA GLN A 145 13.56 68.13 -19.34
C GLN A 145 14.65 69.15 -19.00
N GLU A 146 15.84 68.70 -18.58
CA GLU A 146 16.96 69.60 -18.29
C GLU A 146 17.49 70.26 -19.57
N ALA A 147 17.60 69.50 -20.66
CA ALA A 147 18.02 70.03 -21.96
C ALA A 147 17.02 71.06 -22.50
N GLU A 148 15.71 70.78 -22.42
CA GLU A 148 14.66 71.69 -22.87
C GLU A 148 14.59 72.95 -22.00
N ARG A 149 14.82 72.83 -20.69
CA ARG A 149 14.93 73.99 -19.79
C ARG A 149 16.10 74.89 -20.17
N LYS A 150 17.30 74.33 -20.38
CA LYS A 150 18.48 75.11 -20.79
C LYS A 150 18.24 75.84 -22.10
N LYS A 151 17.68 75.14 -23.09
CA LYS A 151 17.32 75.75 -24.38
C LYS A 151 16.31 76.89 -24.22
N SER A 152 15.29 76.68 -23.40
CA SER A 152 14.28 77.71 -23.12
C SER A 152 14.86 78.92 -22.38
N GLU A 153 15.77 78.69 -21.43
CA GLU A 153 16.48 79.77 -20.71
C GLU A 153 17.36 80.58 -21.67
N GLU A 154 18.11 79.92 -22.56
CA GLU A 154 18.92 80.59 -23.59
C GLU A 154 18.06 81.42 -24.56
N GLU A 155 16.92 80.88 -25.03
CA GLU A 155 15.98 81.61 -25.89
C GLU A 155 15.37 82.82 -25.18
N ILE A 156 14.99 82.68 -23.89
CA ILE A 156 14.46 83.79 -23.08
C ILE A 156 15.51 84.89 -22.91
N GLU A 157 16.77 84.55 -22.63
CA GLU A 157 17.85 85.53 -22.51
C GLU A 157 18.13 86.25 -23.83
N GLY A 158 18.15 85.51 -24.95
CA GLY A 158 18.28 86.10 -26.28
C GLY A 158 17.14 87.07 -26.62
N LEU A 159 15.89 86.68 -26.33
CA LEU A 159 14.73 87.55 -26.53
C LEU A 159 14.77 88.79 -25.63
N LYS A 160 15.20 88.65 -24.36
CA LYS A 160 15.41 89.79 -23.47
C LYS A 160 16.40 90.79 -24.06
N GLN A 161 17.55 90.34 -24.56
CA GLN A 161 18.52 91.23 -25.21
C GLN A 161 17.93 91.91 -26.44
N GLN A 162 17.22 91.16 -27.28
CA GLN A 162 16.62 91.71 -28.51
C GLN A 162 15.55 92.77 -28.20
N VAL A 163 14.72 92.55 -27.18
CA VAL A 163 13.75 93.54 -26.67
C VAL A 163 14.46 94.79 -26.17
N LEU A 164 15.51 94.61 -25.36
CA LEU A 164 16.26 95.73 -24.78
C LEU A 164 16.95 96.57 -25.87
N GLU A 165 17.52 95.93 -26.88
CA GLU A 165 18.13 96.62 -28.03
C GLU A 165 17.07 97.36 -28.89
N ARG A 166 15.90 96.74 -29.09
CA ARG A 166 14.78 97.38 -29.79
C ARG A 166 14.26 98.59 -29.03
N ASP A 167 14.07 98.48 -27.72
CA ASP A 167 13.57 99.56 -26.87
C ASP A 167 14.58 100.73 -26.82
N LEU A 168 15.88 100.42 -26.74
CA LEU A 168 16.99 101.38 -26.94
C LEU A 168 16.90 102.14 -28.27
N LYS A 169 16.67 101.42 -29.37
CA LYS A 169 16.51 102.03 -30.70
C LYS A 169 15.29 102.94 -30.74
N ILE A 170 14.15 102.52 -30.18
CA ILE A 170 12.92 103.33 -30.13
C ILE A 170 13.16 104.61 -29.34
N CYS A 171 13.80 104.54 -28.16
CA CYS A 171 14.08 105.71 -27.32
C CYS A 171 14.93 106.78 -28.02
N LYS A 172 15.72 106.44 -29.06
CA LYS A 172 16.46 107.44 -29.86
C LYS A 172 15.57 108.30 -30.76
N PHE A 173 14.37 107.82 -31.09
CA PHE A 173 13.44 108.50 -32.01
C PHE A 173 12.28 109.19 -31.28
N VAL A 174 12.17 109.04 -29.95
CA VAL A 174 11.08 109.62 -29.16
C VAL A 174 11.55 110.91 -28.48
N ASP A 175 10.69 111.93 -28.49
CA ASP A 175 10.95 113.21 -27.83
C ASP A 175 10.89 113.06 -26.29
N ILE A 176 12.09 113.03 -25.68
CA ILE A 176 12.33 112.90 -24.23
C ILE A 176 11.93 114.14 -23.41
N THR A 177 11.42 115.20 -24.04
CA THR A 177 10.90 116.38 -23.33
C THR A 177 9.47 116.17 -22.81
N LEU A 178 8.75 115.14 -23.29
CA LEU A 178 7.44 114.72 -22.80
C LEU A 178 7.57 113.76 -21.59
N ASP A 179 6.70 113.91 -20.60
CA ASP A 179 6.83 113.25 -19.29
C ASP A 179 6.65 111.72 -19.35
N GLU A 180 5.87 111.20 -20.30
CA GLU A 180 5.66 109.74 -20.51
C GLU A 180 6.87 109.04 -21.16
N PRO A 181 7.40 109.50 -22.31
CA PRO A 181 8.65 108.98 -22.88
C PRO A 181 9.84 109.06 -21.94
N LYS A 182 9.93 110.17 -21.18
CA LYS A 182 11.00 110.39 -20.22
C LYS A 182 11.00 109.32 -19.12
N LYS A 183 9.83 108.86 -18.66
CA LYS A 183 9.71 107.78 -17.67
C LYS A 183 10.00 106.39 -18.26
N LEU A 184 9.52 106.12 -19.47
CA LEU A 184 9.72 104.83 -20.15
C LEU A 184 11.18 104.59 -20.57
N CYS A 185 11.89 105.65 -20.97
CA CYS A 185 13.29 105.58 -21.36
C CYS A 185 14.27 105.91 -20.21
N ALA A 186 13.78 106.15 -18.98
CA ALA A 186 14.59 106.58 -17.84
C ALA A 186 15.67 105.57 -17.41
N GLY A 187 15.48 104.28 -17.70
CA GLY A 187 16.47 103.23 -17.39
C GLY A 187 17.54 103.03 -18.46
N THR A 188 17.51 103.84 -19.53
CA THR A 188 18.24 103.60 -20.78
C THR A 188 19.12 104.78 -21.22
N ILE A 189 19.11 105.88 -20.46
CA ILE A 189 19.90 107.11 -20.66
C ILE A 189 21.09 107.11 -19.70
#